data_AF-A0A099KFW9-F1
#
_entry.id   AF-A0A099KFW9-F1
#
_cell.length_a   1.000
_cell.length_b   1.000
_cell.length_c   1.000
_cell.angle_alpha   90.00
_cell.angle_beta   90.00
_cell.angle_gamma   90.00
#
_symmetry.space_group_name_H-M   'P 1'
#
loop_
_entity.id
_entity.type
_entity.pdbx_description
1 polymer ?
#
loop_
_entity_poly.entity_id
_entity_poly.type
_entity_poly.pdbx_seq_one_letter_code
_entity_poly.pdbx_strand_id
1 'polypeptide(L)'
;MSFEKPWGNYLLDAIVETNAPQSISFWPQTIAWQIIFVLLTIVIIKKIYQTWQHYQANAYRREALAWLAQCSLTSENDVRQLPALLRKTALLANEVSQLEENSLNSVSTIGKRRQEITGLTGQSWTAWLDRHCKRSQFSKTTLLSSHVSLSNEALLTQLAYIPHLDLNDSEFNNALKQLCQQITLWVQHHQLHDEDLPHDLGKET
;
A
#
# COMPACT_ATOMS: atom_id res chain seq x y z
N MET A 1 -62.25 -47.93 45.89
CA MET A 1 -62.27 -47.86 47.37
C MET A 1 -60.86 -47.53 47.83
N SER A 2 -60.66 -46.36 48.43
CA SER A 2 -59.38 -45.96 49.03
C SER A 2 -59.29 -46.55 50.43
N PHE A 3 -58.17 -47.21 50.77
CA PHE A 3 -57.90 -47.65 52.14
C PHE A 3 -57.76 -46.44 53.07
N GLU A 4 -58.40 -46.49 54.24
CA GLU A 4 -58.16 -45.55 55.32
C GLU A 4 -56.71 -45.74 55.80
N LYS A 5 -55.86 -44.72 55.68
CA LYS A 5 -54.46 -44.76 56.15
C LYS A 5 -54.47 -44.66 57.68
N PRO A 6 -54.30 -45.74 58.48
CA PRO A 6 -54.50 -45.67 59.93
C PRO A 6 -53.30 -45.07 60.67
N TRP A 7 -52.18 -44.89 59.96
CA TRP A 7 -50.90 -44.44 60.48
C TRP A 7 -50.18 -43.64 59.39
N GLY A 8 -49.57 -42.52 59.78
CA GLY A 8 -48.95 -41.54 58.88
C GLY A 8 -49.32 -40.12 59.29
N ASN A 9 -48.36 -39.18 59.23
CA ASN A 9 -48.62 -37.80 59.64
C ASN A 9 -49.36 -37.06 58.53
N TYR A 10 -50.65 -36.83 58.70
CA TYR A 10 -51.53 -36.15 57.73
C TYR A 10 -51.11 -34.72 57.40
N LEU A 11 -50.27 -34.09 58.25
CA LEU A 11 -49.70 -32.77 57.95
C LEU A 11 -48.72 -32.81 56.77
N LEU A 12 -48.18 -33.98 56.43
CA LEU A 12 -47.27 -34.15 55.28
C LEU A 12 -48.01 -34.18 53.95
N ASP A 13 -49.29 -34.57 53.90
CA ASP A 13 -50.10 -34.53 52.66
C ASP A 13 -50.31 -33.08 52.17
N ALA A 14 -50.15 -32.09 53.06
CA ALA A 14 -50.19 -30.67 52.71
C ALA A 14 -48.85 -30.11 52.17
N ILE A 15 -47.77 -30.89 52.25
CA ILE A 15 -46.45 -30.48 51.74
C ILE A 15 -46.38 -30.83 50.26
N VAL A 16 -46.68 -29.84 49.42
CA VAL A 16 -46.52 -29.95 47.96
C VAL A 16 -45.06 -29.67 47.60
N GLU A 17 -44.42 -30.60 46.88
CA GLU A 17 -43.07 -30.37 46.35
C GLU A 17 -43.06 -29.14 45.44
N THR A 18 -42.24 -28.14 45.78
CA THR A 18 -42.06 -26.95 44.94
C THR A 18 -41.29 -27.34 43.69
N ASN A 19 -41.90 -27.18 42.51
CA ASN A 19 -41.21 -27.37 41.24
C ASN A 19 -39.93 -26.52 41.19
N ALA A 20 -38.82 -27.11 40.75
CA ALA A 20 -37.57 -26.38 40.57
C ALA A 20 -37.79 -25.18 39.62
N PRO A 21 -37.21 -24.00 39.92
CA PRO A 21 -37.35 -22.85 39.04
C PRO A 21 -36.83 -23.22 37.65
N GLN A 22 -37.56 -22.81 36.62
CA GLN A 22 -37.09 -22.99 35.25
C GLN A 22 -35.70 -22.35 35.11
N SER A 23 -34.81 -23.04 34.41
CA SER A 23 -33.44 -22.56 34.21
C SER A 23 -33.48 -21.18 33.57
N ILE A 24 -32.87 -20.21 34.24
CA ILE A 24 -32.78 -18.84 33.73
C ILE A 24 -31.91 -18.88 32.49
N SER A 25 -32.47 -18.49 31.35
CA SER A 25 -31.70 -18.37 30.13
C SER A 25 -30.70 -17.23 30.30
N PHE A 26 -29.41 -17.56 30.26
CA PHE A 26 -28.31 -16.59 30.30
C PHE A 26 -28.07 -15.91 28.95
N TRP A 27 -28.93 -16.15 27.95
CA TRP A 27 -28.85 -15.45 26.67
C TRP A 27 -29.34 -14.00 26.84
N PRO A 28 -28.47 -12.99 26.65
CA PRO A 28 -28.87 -11.61 26.82
C PRO A 28 -29.83 -11.20 25.70
N GLN A 29 -31.13 -11.17 25.99
CA GLN A 29 -32.19 -10.68 25.09
C GLN A 29 -32.19 -9.14 25.04
N THR A 30 -31.03 -8.54 24.79
CA THR A 30 -30.88 -7.08 24.73
C THR A 30 -30.57 -6.65 23.30
N ILE A 31 -31.31 -5.65 22.81
CA ILE A 31 -31.12 -5.04 21.49
C ILE A 31 -29.69 -4.51 21.29
N ALA A 32 -28.97 -4.23 22.38
CA ALA A 32 -27.57 -3.81 22.35
C ALA A 32 -26.66 -4.74 21.53
N TRP A 33 -26.83 -6.07 21.62
CA TRP A 33 -26.03 -7.01 20.82
C TRP A 33 -26.32 -6.93 19.32
N GLN A 34 -27.58 -6.66 18.94
CA GLN A 34 -27.93 -6.46 17.53
C GLN A 34 -27.27 -5.19 16.99
N ILE A 35 -27.27 -4.10 17.78
CA ILE A 35 -26.59 -2.85 17.42
C ILE A 35 -25.08 -3.09 17.27
N ILE A 36 -24.45 -3.81 18.20
CA ILE A 36 -23.03 -4.16 18.13
C ILE A 36 -22.75 -5.00 16.87
N PHE A 37 -23.59 -5.97 16.56
CA PHE A 37 -23.43 -6.81 15.36
C PHE A 37 -23.53 -6.00 14.07
N VAL A 38 -24.49 -5.08 13.97
CA VAL A 38 -24.62 -4.16 12.84
C VAL A 38 -23.39 -3.26 12.71
N LEU A 39 -22.95 -2.66 13.82
CA LEU A 39 -21.74 -1.83 13.83
C LEU A 39 -20.50 -2.62 13.39
N LEU A 40 -20.32 -3.83 13.92
CA LEU A 40 -19.23 -4.73 13.56
C LEU A 40 -19.26 -5.03 12.05
N THR A 41 -20.45 -5.32 11.52
CA THR A 41 -20.62 -5.62 10.09
C THR A 41 -20.24 -4.43 9.22
N ILE A 42 -20.63 -3.21 9.58
CA ILE A 42 -20.23 -1.98 8.88
C ILE A 42 -18.71 -1.80 8.91
N VAL A 43 -18.07 -2.03 10.06
CA VAL A 43 -16.61 -1.95 10.20
C VAL A 43 -15.91 -2.98 9.31
N ILE A 44 -16.40 -4.22 9.28
CA ILE A 44 -15.86 -5.29 8.44
C ILE A 44 -15.99 -4.92 6.97
N ILE A 45 -17.17 -4.48 6.52
CA ILE A 45 -17.39 -4.06 5.12
C ILE A 45 -16.45 -2.92 4.76
N LYS A 46 -16.31 -1.91 5.63
CA LYS A 46 -15.37 -0.80 5.43
C LYS A 46 -13.93 -1.28 5.30
N LYS A 47 -13.49 -2.21 6.16
CA LYS A 47 -12.13 -2.78 6.12
C LYS A 47 -11.89 -3.61 4.85
N ILE A 48 -12.86 -4.42 4.45
CA ILE A 48 -12.79 -5.19 3.19
C ILE A 48 -12.68 -4.23 2.01
N TYR A 49 -13.53 -3.21 1.97
CA TYR A 49 -13.52 -2.21 0.90
C TYR A 49 -12.19 -1.44 0.83
N GLN A 50 -11.68 -0.97 1.97
CA GLN A 50 -10.38 -0.30 2.05
C GLN A 50 -9.26 -1.22 1.57
N THR A 51 -9.23 -2.48 2.03
CA THR A 51 -8.20 -3.44 1.64
C THR A 51 -8.26 -3.73 0.14
N TRP A 52 -9.47 -3.88 -0.41
CA TRP A 52 -9.67 -4.07 -1.84
C TRP A 52 -9.23 -2.84 -2.65
N GLN A 53 -9.54 -1.65 -2.18
CA GLN A 53 -9.09 -0.40 -2.78
C GLN A 53 -7.56 -0.28 -2.74
N HIS A 54 -6.91 -0.59 -1.61
CA HIS A 54 -5.44 -0.64 -1.51
C HIS A 54 -4.83 -1.72 -2.41
N TYR A 55 -5.52 -2.85 -2.59
CA TYR A 55 -5.06 -3.90 -3.51
C TYR A 55 -5.10 -3.43 -4.96
N GLN A 56 -6.19 -2.78 -5.38
CA GLN A 56 -6.32 -2.19 -6.72
C GLN A 56 -5.32 -1.06 -6.93
N ALA A 57 -5.14 -0.21 -5.92
CA ALA A 57 -4.13 0.83 -5.90
C ALA A 57 -2.73 0.26 -6.10
N ASN A 58 -2.39 -0.92 -5.58
CA ASN A 58 -1.07 -1.54 -5.79
C ASN A 58 -0.94 -2.33 -7.11
N ALA A 59 -1.95 -2.32 -8.00
CA ALA A 59 -1.89 -3.02 -9.28
C ALA A 59 -0.76 -2.49 -10.17
N TYR A 60 -0.56 -1.17 -10.24
CA TYR A 60 0.50 -0.57 -11.06
C TYR A 60 1.90 -1.05 -10.66
N ARG A 61 2.15 -1.27 -9.35
CA ARG A 61 3.43 -1.80 -8.87
C ARG A 61 3.67 -3.20 -9.37
N ARG A 62 2.63 -4.05 -9.31
CA ARG A 62 2.70 -5.44 -9.78
C ARG A 62 2.94 -5.51 -11.28
N GLU A 63 2.25 -4.67 -12.06
CA GLU A 63 2.43 -4.58 -13.51
C GLU A 63 3.83 -4.07 -13.86
N ALA A 64 4.32 -3.03 -13.20
CA ALA A 64 5.66 -2.50 -13.42
C ALA A 64 6.75 -3.54 -13.08
N LEU A 65 6.60 -4.26 -11.97
CA LEU A 65 7.53 -5.33 -11.58
C LEU A 65 7.46 -6.53 -12.53
N ALA A 66 6.26 -6.90 -12.99
CA ALA A 66 6.09 -7.97 -13.96
C ALA A 66 6.75 -7.60 -15.31
N TRP A 67 6.58 -6.34 -15.74
CA TRP A 67 7.24 -5.83 -16.94
C TRP A 67 8.75 -5.80 -16.78
N LEU A 68 9.28 -5.33 -15.64
CA LEU A 68 10.73 -5.35 -15.35
C LEU A 68 11.30 -6.76 -15.32
N ALA A 69 10.53 -7.75 -14.83
CA ALA A 69 10.95 -9.16 -14.84
C ALA A 69 10.98 -9.78 -16.24
N GLN A 70 10.14 -9.28 -17.16
CA GLN A 70 10.10 -9.71 -18.57
C GLN A 70 11.09 -8.93 -19.44
N CYS A 71 11.53 -7.75 -18.99
CA CYS A 71 12.46 -6.88 -19.69
C CYS A 71 13.80 -7.58 -19.92
N SER A 72 14.15 -7.80 -21.19
CA SER A 72 15.47 -8.33 -21.53
C SER A 72 16.45 -7.19 -21.73
N LEU A 73 17.51 -7.14 -20.91
CA LEU A 73 18.60 -6.17 -21.08
C LEU A 73 19.42 -6.39 -22.37
N THR A 74 19.09 -7.43 -23.15
CA THR A 74 19.66 -7.72 -24.48
C THR A 74 18.83 -7.11 -25.61
N SER A 75 17.60 -6.64 -25.33
CA SER A 75 16.74 -5.99 -26.32
C SER A 75 16.88 -4.48 -26.21
N GLU A 76 17.30 -3.82 -27.30
CA GLU A 76 17.38 -2.36 -27.34
C GLU A 76 16.04 -1.69 -27.05
N ASN A 77 14.96 -2.26 -27.57
CA ASN A 77 13.63 -1.68 -27.42
C ASN A 77 13.22 -1.65 -25.94
N ASP A 78 13.44 -2.74 -25.20
CA ASP A 78 13.03 -2.82 -23.80
C ASP A 78 13.85 -1.87 -22.93
N VAL A 79 15.16 -1.81 -23.18
CA VAL A 79 16.08 -0.91 -22.49
C VAL A 79 15.66 0.56 -22.68
N ARG A 80 15.28 0.98 -23.89
CA ARG A 80 14.81 2.34 -24.17
C ARG A 80 13.52 2.71 -23.43
N GLN A 81 12.69 1.73 -23.06
CA GLN A 81 11.43 1.97 -22.35
C GLN A 81 11.62 2.12 -20.83
N LEU A 82 12.78 1.79 -20.27
CA LEU A 82 13.04 1.88 -18.82
C LEU A 82 12.75 3.28 -18.22
N PRO A 83 13.22 4.41 -18.81
CA PRO A 83 12.95 5.74 -18.29
C PRO A 83 11.47 6.12 -18.39
N ALA A 84 10.81 5.70 -19.48
CA ALA A 84 9.38 5.94 -19.71
C ALA A 84 8.53 5.16 -18.70
N LEU A 85 8.89 3.90 -18.41
CA LEU A 85 8.26 3.09 -17.38
C LEU A 85 8.36 3.77 -16.02
N LEU A 86 9.57 4.19 -15.61
CA LEU A 86 9.80 4.85 -14.33
C LEU A 86 8.97 6.14 -14.19
N ARG A 87 8.87 6.94 -15.26
CA ARG A 87 8.07 8.16 -15.22
C ARG A 87 6.57 7.86 -15.15
N LYS A 88 6.11 6.84 -15.89
CA LYS A 88 4.72 6.36 -15.81
C LYS A 88 4.38 5.84 -14.42
N THR A 89 5.27 5.05 -13.78
CA THR A 89 5.03 4.53 -12.43
C THR A 89 5.00 5.65 -11.40
N ALA A 90 5.83 6.68 -11.53
CA ALA A 90 5.76 7.86 -10.67
C ALA A 90 4.46 8.64 -10.79
N LEU A 91 3.94 8.81 -12.02
CA LEU A 91 2.64 9.45 -12.24
C LEU A 91 1.48 8.63 -11.65
N LEU A 92 1.48 7.31 -11.85
CA LEU A 92 0.45 6.43 -11.27
C LEU A 92 0.52 6.38 -9.74
N ALA A 93 1.73 6.39 -9.17
CA ALA A 93 1.91 6.46 -7.73
C ALA A 93 1.33 7.76 -7.14
N ASN A 94 1.48 8.90 -7.86
CA ASN A 94 0.89 10.16 -7.46
C ASN A 94 -0.65 10.10 -7.47
N GLU A 95 -1.25 9.52 -8.52
CA GLU A 95 -2.70 9.32 -8.61
C GLU A 95 -3.21 8.39 -7.50
N VAL A 96 -2.45 7.35 -7.13
CA VAL A 96 -2.84 6.45 -6.04
C VAL A 96 -2.79 7.11 -4.67
N SER A 97 -1.82 8.00 -4.41
CA SER A 97 -1.77 8.76 -3.15
C SER A 97 -3.03 9.60 -2.91
N GLN A 98 -3.75 10.00 -3.98
CA GLN A 98 -5.04 10.71 -3.88
C GLN A 98 -6.12 9.92 -3.14
N LEU A 99 -6.20 8.62 -3.40
CA LEU A 99 -7.32 7.79 -2.93
C LEU A 99 -7.25 7.53 -1.43
N GLU A 100 -6.06 7.66 -0.84
CA GLU A 100 -5.85 7.49 0.60
C GLU A 100 -6.19 8.78 1.37
N GLU A 101 -6.01 9.96 0.77
CA GLU A 101 -6.37 11.26 1.34
C GLU A 101 -7.70 11.80 0.79
N ASN A 102 -8.80 11.46 1.47
CA ASN A 102 -10.14 12.02 1.25
C ASN A 102 -10.26 13.52 1.69
N SER A 103 -9.24 14.33 1.43
CA SER A 103 -9.17 15.75 1.80
C SER A 103 -9.47 16.66 0.61
N LEU A 104 -10.27 17.71 0.81
CA LEU A 104 -10.64 18.66 -0.23
C LEU A 104 -9.44 19.39 -0.87
N ASN A 105 -8.29 19.41 -0.18
CA ASN A 105 -7.05 20.00 -0.66
C ASN A 105 -6.26 19.10 -1.63
N SER A 106 -6.55 17.79 -1.68
CA SER A 106 -5.74 16.80 -2.42
C SER A 106 -5.76 17.03 -3.94
N VAL A 107 -6.89 17.47 -4.50
CA VAL A 107 -7.01 17.71 -5.95
C VAL A 107 -6.01 18.76 -6.44
N SER A 108 -5.75 19.80 -5.63
CA SER A 108 -4.82 20.87 -5.98
C SER A 108 -3.35 20.44 -5.85
N THR A 109 -3.01 19.62 -4.85
CA THR A 109 -1.64 19.14 -4.62
C THR A 109 -1.23 18.13 -5.69
N ILE A 110 -2.16 17.29 -6.16
CA ILE A 110 -1.91 16.31 -7.23
C ILE A 110 -1.60 17.00 -8.56
N GLY A 111 -2.38 18.01 -8.93
CA GLY A 111 -2.14 18.80 -10.14
C GLY A 111 -0.74 19.43 -10.12
N LYS A 112 -0.35 20.00 -8.98
CA LYS A 112 0.99 20.55 -8.75
C LYS A 112 2.09 19.49 -8.86
N ARG A 113 1.95 18.36 -8.16
CA ARG A 113 2.97 17.30 -8.17
C ARG A 113 3.10 16.63 -9.54
N ARG A 114 1.99 16.46 -10.27
CA ARG A 114 2.02 15.99 -11.65
C ARG A 114 2.77 16.95 -12.55
N GLN A 115 2.51 18.25 -12.44
CA GLN A 115 3.22 19.28 -13.19
C GLN A 115 4.71 19.28 -12.86
N GLU A 116 5.07 19.17 -11.58
CA GLU A 116 6.43 19.02 -11.10
C GLU A 116 7.10 17.79 -11.75
N ILE A 117 6.52 16.59 -11.58
CA ILE A 117 7.03 15.34 -12.19
C ILE A 117 7.25 15.50 -13.69
N THR A 118 6.33 16.13 -14.42
CA THR A 118 6.47 16.35 -15.87
C THR A 118 7.54 17.37 -16.24
N GLY A 119 7.83 18.34 -15.38
CA GLY A 119 8.84 19.37 -15.59
C GLY A 119 10.26 18.97 -15.18
N LEU A 120 10.40 17.98 -14.28
CA LEU A 120 11.70 17.52 -13.80
C LEU A 120 12.49 16.77 -14.89
N THR A 121 13.74 17.16 -15.08
CA THR A 121 14.70 16.56 -16.04
C THR A 121 16.11 16.47 -15.44
N GLY A 122 16.92 15.50 -15.90
CA GLY A 122 18.31 15.32 -15.44
C GLY A 122 18.45 15.17 -13.93
N GLN A 123 19.35 15.94 -13.33
CA GLN A 123 19.65 15.96 -11.89
C GLN A 123 18.44 16.23 -11.00
N SER A 124 17.54 17.12 -11.44
CA SER A 124 16.34 17.45 -10.66
C SER A 124 15.40 16.24 -10.56
N TRP A 125 15.34 15.42 -11.61
CA TRP A 125 14.54 14.21 -11.64
C TRP A 125 15.11 13.11 -10.73
N THR A 126 16.42 12.88 -10.76
CA THR A 126 17.05 11.87 -9.89
C THR A 126 17.03 12.27 -8.41
N ALA A 127 17.22 13.55 -8.10
CA ALA A 127 17.10 14.07 -6.74
C ALA A 127 15.67 13.90 -6.20
N TRP A 128 14.65 14.16 -7.04
CA TRP A 128 13.25 13.92 -6.67
C TRP A 128 12.98 12.43 -6.40
N LEU A 129 13.48 11.53 -7.25
CA LEU A 129 13.32 10.08 -7.06
C LEU A 129 13.93 9.61 -5.73
N ASP A 130 15.12 10.10 -5.38
CA ASP A 130 15.81 9.77 -4.13
C ASP A 130 15.11 10.37 -2.91
N ARG A 131 14.51 11.57 -3.02
CA ARG A 131 13.67 12.17 -1.96
C ARG A 131 12.48 11.27 -1.62
N HIS A 132 11.87 10.65 -2.64
CA HIS A 132 10.67 9.81 -2.50
C HIS A 132 10.97 8.33 -2.29
N CYS A 133 12.24 7.92 -2.21
CA CYS A 133 12.63 6.56 -1.89
C CYS A 133 14.00 6.53 -1.19
N LYS A 134 14.00 6.30 0.13
CA LYS A 134 15.24 6.19 0.94
C LYS A 134 16.14 5.02 0.54
N ARG A 135 15.62 4.05 -0.22
CA ARG A 135 16.32 2.82 -0.62
C ARG A 135 16.93 2.89 -2.03
N SER A 136 16.55 3.87 -2.85
CA SER A 136 17.17 4.10 -4.15
C SER A 136 18.27 5.16 -4.05
N GLN A 137 19.28 5.03 -4.90
CA GLN A 137 20.38 5.99 -5.00
C GLN A 137 20.66 6.28 -6.47
N PHE A 138 19.81 7.09 -7.10
CA PHE A 138 19.98 7.52 -8.49
C PHE A 138 21.01 8.66 -8.62
N SER A 139 21.10 9.52 -7.61
CA SER A 139 21.99 10.68 -7.60
C SER A 139 23.42 10.34 -7.19
N LYS A 140 23.66 9.13 -6.66
CA LYS A 140 24.99 8.72 -6.22
C LYS A 140 25.81 8.24 -7.41
N THR A 141 26.75 9.08 -7.84
CA THR A 141 27.76 8.70 -8.82
C THR A 141 28.65 7.61 -8.24
N THR A 142 28.53 6.39 -8.74
CA THR A 142 29.47 5.31 -8.43
C THR A 142 30.78 5.62 -9.16
N LEU A 143 31.80 6.08 -8.44
CA LEU A 143 33.16 6.18 -8.97
C LEU A 143 33.71 4.77 -9.17
N LEU A 144 33.63 4.26 -10.41
CA LEU A 144 34.34 3.04 -10.80
C LEU A 144 35.78 3.39 -11.17
N SER A 145 36.70 2.55 -10.73
CA SER A 145 38.16 2.75 -10.67
C SER A 145 38.88 2.89 -12.02
N SER A 146 38.17 2.93 -13.14
CA SER A 146 38.73 3.05 -14.47
C SER A 146 37.90 4.04 -15.29
N HIS A 147 38.61 4.98 -15.93
CA HIS A 147 38.16 6.13 -16.70
C HIS A 147 36.90 5.98 -17.57
N VAL A 148 35.69 5.92 -17.01
CA VAL A 148 34.42 6.48 -17.52
C VAL A 148 33.40 6.39 -16.37
N SER A 149 32.95 7.52 -15.82
CA SER A 149 31.86 7.55 -14.84
C SER A 149 30.51 7.63 -15.57
N LEU A 150 29.94 6.49 -15.97
CA LEU A 150 28.54 6.44 -16.40
C LEU A 150 27.64 6.59 -15.17
N SER A 151 27.23 7.82 -14.87
CA SER A 151 26.25 8.09 -13.82
C SER A 151 24.88 7.54 -14.22
N ASN A 152 24.14 6.93 -13.29
CA ASN A 152 22.77 6.45 -13.51
C ASN A 152 21.84 7.56 -14.03
N GLU A 153 22.10 8.81 -13.64
CA GLU A 153 21.40 10.00 -14.11
C GLU A 153 21.62 10.25 -15.62
N ALA A 154 22.88 10.22 -16.06
CA ALA A 154 23.24 10.38 -17.45
C ALA A 154 22.65 9.23 -18.28
N LEU A 155 22.69 8.01 -17.74
CA LEU A 155 22.10 6.85 -18.39
C LEU A 155 20.58 7.02 -18.55
N LEU A 156 19.85 7.38 -17.49
CA LEU A 156 18.40 7.61 -17.54
C LEU A 156 17.97 8.64 -18.59
N THR A 157 18.73 9.73 -18.72
CA THR A 157 18.42 10.79 -19.68
C THR A 157 18.80 10.41 -21.11
N GLN A 158 19.96 9.81 -21.30
CA GLN A 158 20.50 9.52 -22.63
C GLN A 158 19.88 8.28 -23.26
N LEU A 159 19.38 7.30 -22.47
CA LEU A 159 18.86 6.03 -22.98
C LEU A 159 17.75 6.18 -24.02
N ALA A 160 16.92 7.21 -23.87
CA ALA A 160 15.83 7.49 -24.82
C ALA A 160 16.32 8.09 -26.15
N TYR A 161 17.50 8.73 -26.16
CA TYR A 161 18.01 9.50 -27.29
C TYR A 161 19.22 8.86 -27.99
N ILE A 162 19.89 7.89 -27.36
CA ILE A 162 21.03 7.19 -27.97
C ILE A 162 20.54 6.40 -29.21
N PRO A 163 21.10 6.64 -30.40
CA PRO A 163 20.63 5.99 -31.63
C PRO A 163 21.00 4.51 -31.69
N HIS A 164 22.18 4.10 -31.21
CA HIS A 164 22.63 2.71 -31.19
C HIS A 164 23.19 2.37 -29.80
N LEU A 165 22.68 1.30 -29.20
CA LEU A 165 23.10 0.84 -27.87
C LEU A 165 24.11 -0.29 -28.05
N ASP A 166 25.35 -0.10 -27.57
CA ASP A 166 26.32 -1.19 -27.57
C ASP A 166 26.05 -2.15 -26.40
N LEU A 167 25.10 -3.06 -26.60
CA LEU A 167 24.69 -4.03 -25.58
C LEU A 167 25.74 -5.12 -25.32
N ASN A 168 26.77 -5.21 -26.17
CA ASN A 168 27.88 -6.15 -26.04
C ASN A 168 28.99 -5.62 -25.13
N ASP A 169 29.03 -4.31 -24.88
CA ASP A 169 29.96 -3.73 -23.91
C ASP A 169 29.58 -4.17 -22.49
N SER A 170 30.51 -4.88 -21.85
CA SER A 170 30.36 -5.40 -20.50
C SER A 170 30.19 -4.29 -19.45
N GLU A 171 30.81 -3.12 -19.64
CA GLU A 171 30.71 -1.99 -18.72
C GLU A 171 29.33 -1.35 -18.83
N PHE A 172 28.88 -1.09 -20.06
CA PHE A 172 27.53 -0.57 -20.33
C PHE A 172 26.43 -1.52 -19.83
N ASN A 173 26.56 -2.83 -20.07
CA ASN A 173 25.61 -3.84 -19.60
C ASN A 173 25.53 -3.89 -18.07
N ASN A 174 26.66 -3.73 -17.37
CA ASN A 174 26.68 -3.65 -15.91
C ASN A 174 25.96 -2.40 -15.40
N ALA A 175 26.21 -1.24 -16.02
CA ALA A 175 25.51 0.01 -15.69
C ALA A 175 23.98 -0.12 -15.92
N LEU A 176 23.55 -0.79 -16.99
CA LEU A 176 22.12 -1.09 -17.23
C LEU A 176 21.51 -1.98 -16.15
N LYS A 177 22.22 -3.03 -15.72
CA LYS A 177 21.77 -3.91 -14.62
C LYS A 177 21.62 -3.11 -13.32
N GLN A 178 22.58 -2.25 -13.01
CA GLN A 178 22.51 -1.37 -11.84
C GLN A 178 21.30 -0.43 -11.93
N LEU A 179 21.07 0.21 -13.08
CA LEU A 179 19.91 1.08 -13.27
C LEU A 179 18.60 0.31 -13.09
N CYS A 180 18.46 -0.87 -13.71
CA CYS A 180 17.27 -1.71 -13.59
C CYS A 180 17.02 -2.11 -12.13
N GLN A 181 18.08 -2.42 -11.37
CA GLN A 181 17.99 -2.71 -9.95
C GLN A 181 17.49 -1.49 -9.15
N GLN A 182 18.01 -0.29 -9.43
CA GLN A 182 17.56 0.94 -8.76
C GLN A 182 16.08 1.25 -9.09
N ILE A 183 15.68 1.09 -10.35
CA ILE A 183 14.27 1.23 -10.77
C ILE A 183 13.39 0.23 -10.02
N THR A 184 13.82 -1.03 -9.93
CA THR A 184 13.08 -2.08 -9.21
C THR A 184 12.94 -1.73 -7.73
N LEU A 185 14.01 -1.28 -7.07
CA LEU A 185 13.98 -0.86 -5.67
C LEU A 185 13.02 0.30 -5.44
N TRP A 186 13.04 1.29 -6.34
CA TRP A 186 12.14 2.43 -6.29
C TRP A 186 10.67 2.02 -6.47
N VAL A 187 10.36 1.20 -7.48
CA VAL A 187 8.99 0.70 -7.72
C VAL A 187 8.47 -0.07 -6.49
N GLN A 188 9.32 -0.81 -5.80
CA GLN A 188 8.95 -1.56 -4.59
C GLN A 188 8.74 -0.68 -3.34
N HIS A 189 9.55 0.36 -3.14
CA HIS A 189 9.67 1.05 -1.86
C HIS A 189 9.38 2.56 -1.89
N HIS A 190 8.96 3.12 -3.01
CA HIS A 190 8.61 4.54 -3.06
C HIS A 190 7.46 4.86 -2.10
N GLN A 191 7.57 6.02 -1.46
CA GLN A 191 6.59 6.55 -0.54
C GLN A 191 6.30 7.99 -0.95
N LEU A 192 5.13 8.19 -1.55
CA LEU A 192 4.59 9.52 -1.86
C LEU A 192 3.59 9.90 -0.77
N HIS A 193 4.09 10.11 0.44
CA HIS A 193 3.32 10.73 1.51
C HIS A 193 3.63 12.22 1.52
N ASP A 194 2.60 13.07 1.64
CA ASP A 194 2.79 14.50 1.90
C ASP A 194 3.28 14.67 3.35
N GLU A 195 4.57 14.45 3.57
CA GLU A 195 5.26 14.80 4.83
C GLU A 195 5.36 16.34 5.02
N ASP A 196 4.93 17.12 4.02
CA ASP A 196 4.94 18.59 4.05
C ASP A 196 3.60 19.20 4.53
N LEU A 197 2.67 18.41 5.09
CA LEU A 197 1.60 18.99 5.90
C LEU A 197 2.19 19.26 7.31
N PRO A 198 2.47 20.52 7.69
CA PRO A 198 2.87 20.79 9.06
C PRO A 198 1.78 20.22 9.96
N HIS A 199 2.20 19.35 10.87
CA HIS A 199 1.41 18.92 12.00
C HIS A 199 1.12 20.19 12.80
N ASP A 200 0.05 20.90 12.43
CA ASP A 200 -0.54 21.96 13.23
C ASP A 200 -1.19 21.24 14.42
N LEU A 201 -0.32 20.81 15.33
CA LEU A 201 -0.69 20.50 16.70
C LEU A 201 -1.35 21.76 17.19
N GLY A 202 -2.68 21.72 17.24
CA GLY A 202 -3.52 22.71 17.87
C GLY A 202 -2.88 23.07 19.21
N LYS A 203 -2.26 24.25 19.22
CA LYS A 203 -1.70 24.81 20.44
C LYS A 203 -2.89 25.10 21.34
N GLU A 204 -2.80 24.53 22.53
CA GLU A 204 -3.68 24.76 23.66
C GLU A 204 -4.06 26.25 23.77
N THR A 205 -5.36 26.51 23.86
CA THR A 205 -5.93 27.63 24.60
C THR A 205 -7.24 27.19 25.22
#